data_AF-A0A250KYW5-F1
#
_entry.id   AF-A0A250KYW5-F1
#
_cell.length_a   1.000
_cell.length_b   1.000
_cell.length_c   1.000
_cell.angle_alpha   90.00
_cell.angle_beta   90.00
_cell.angle_gamma   90.00
#
_symmetry.space_group_name_H-M   'P 1'
#
loop_
_entity.id
_entity.type
_entity.pdbx_description
1 polymer ?
#
loop_
_entity_poly.entity_id
_entity_poly.type
_entity_poly.pdbx_seq_one_letter_code
_entity_poly.pdbx_strand_id
1 'polypeptide(L)'
;MQNFSDRLVRIPELTARWRSGGLSDAAYAALYFFIWQIGMHGPRFASRKVKSDPRPDASSWLADFDRSAGSELERVLVDRIERYHFFGLIPNASVALSAWLRGEWPLLLTERIPTPGEVLEMQAAGRRPVTVVADYPRLLRPVLKKPNGFAFFVHDLEHAFKFFHDPNVHDGQRKFFGLLRETVRQGLLGPYLGDPVFREKFDYLISDMNTHVIHSLRFLGAILIECILRREGKAPHETLSSAAGDELAGLLQILSRCWMFSPAAEEAVLRLIDGGFGEADAALIERAVLQAS
;
A
#
# COMPACT_ATOMS: atom_id res chain seq x y z
N MET A 1 -31.34 4.40 19.06
CA MET A 1 -30.07 3.92 18.48
C MET A 1 -30.41 3.23 17.16
N GLN A 2 -30.14 3.86 16.01
CA GLN A 2 -30.14 3.11 14.75
C GLN A 2 -29.12 1.97 14.87
N ASN A 3 -29.50 0.77 14.44
CA ASN A 3 -28.66 -0.40 14.54
C ASN A 3 -27.45 -0.22 13.61
N PHE A 4 -26.27 -0.74 14.01
CA PHE A 4 -25.05 -0.74 13.18
C PHE A 4 -25.33 -1.22 11.76
N SER A 5 -26.15 -2.27 11.64
CA SER A 5 -26.56 -2.85 10.36
C SER A 5 -27.39 -1.88 9.51
N ASP A 6 -28.29 -1.10 10.12
CA ASP A 6 -29.17 -0.17 9.39
C ASP A 6 -28.38 0.90 8.62
N ARG A 7 -27.21 1.29 9.14
CA ARG A 7 -26.35 2.29 8.50
C ARG A 7 -25.56 1.71 7.33
N LEU A 8 -25.14 0.45 7.44
CA LEU A 8 -24.39 -0.21 6.36
C LEU A 8 -25.27 -0.59 5.16
N VAL A 9 -26.61 -0.66 5.33
CA VAL A 9 -27.57 -0.84 4.23
C VAL A 9 -27.52 0.33 3.22
N ARG A 10 -26.99 1.50 3.61
CA ARG A 10 -26.78 2.63 2.70
C ARG A 10 -25.63 2.44 1.70
N ILE A 11 -24.71 1.49 1.96
CA ILE A 11 -23.55 1.28 1.09
C ILE A 11 -23.96 0.91 -0.35
N PRO A 12 -24.87 -0.06 -0.59
CA PRO A 12 -25.39 -0.35 -1.92
C PRO A 12 -25.93 0.88 -2.68
N GLU A 13 -26.65 1.77 -2.01
CA GLU A 13 -27.18 3.01 -2.61
C GLU A 13 -26.05 3.96 -3.03
N LEU A 14 -25.04 4.15 -2.16
CA LEU A 14 -23.85 4.92 -2.51
C LEU A 14 -23.08 4.31 -3.67
N THR A 15 -22.95 2.99 -3.69
CA THR A 15 -22.27 2.25 -4.76
C THR A 15 -22.99 2.44 -6.08
N ALA A 16 -24.33 2.40 -6.09
CA ALA A 16 -25.10 2.68 -7.29
C ALA A 16 -24.87 4.12 -7.80
N ARG A 17 -24.85 5.11 -6.91
CA ARG A 17 -24.57 6.51 -7.24
C ARG A 17 -23.15 6.71 -7.78
N TRP A 18 -22.16 6.03 -7.23
CA TRP A 18 -20.79 6.05 -7.74
C TRP A 18 -20.68 5.39 -9.12
N ARG A 19 -21.22 4.18 -9.29
CA ARG A 19 -21.21 3.47 -10.58
C ARG A 19 -21.95 4.23 -11.68
N SER A 20 -22.92 5.07 -11.35
CA SER A 20 -23.61 5.95 -12.32
C SER A 20 -22.87 7.26 -12.59
N GLY A 21 -21.65 7.45 -12.07
CA GLY A 21 -20.85 8.68 -12.23
C GLY A 21 -21.31 9.87 -11.36
N GLY A 22 -22.22 9.65 -10.41
CA GLY A 22 -22.73 10.68 -9.51
C GLY A 22 -21.82 11.00 -8.31
N LEU A 23 -20.71 10.26 -8.16
CA LEU A 23 -19.64 10.47 -7.19
C LEU A 23 -18.29 10.21 -7.87
N SER A 24 -17.27 10.98 -7.51
CA SER A 24 -15.88 10.61 -7.79
C SER A 24 -15.46 9.42 -6.93
N ASP A 25 -14.39 8.74 -7.34
CA ASP A 25 -13.80 7.63 -6.58
C ASP A 25 -13.45 8.05 -5.14
N ALA A 26 -12.80 9.20 -4.98
CA ALA A 26 -12.41 9.73 -3.67
C ALA A 26 -13.63 10.10 -2.81
N ALA A 27 -14.64 10.73 -3.39
CA ALA A 27 -15.88 11.06 -2.68
C ALA A 27 -16.61 9.80 -2.20
N TYR A 28 -16.71 8.78 -3.06
CA TYR A 28 -17.31 7.49 -2.69
C TYR A 28 -16.52 6.79 -1.57
N ALA A 29 -15.20 6.72 -1.70
CA ALA A 29 -14.32 6.14 -0.67
C ALA A 29 -14.48 6.84 0.69
N ALA A 30 -14.60 8.18 0.69
CA ALA A 30 -14.79 8.95 1.90
C ALA A 30 -16.16 8.75 2.53
N LEU A 31 -17.23 8.67 1.73
CA LEU A 31 -18.56 8.35 2.23
C LEU A 31 -18.64 6.93 2.80
N TYR A 32 -18.03 5.96 2.11
CA TYR A 32 -17.86 4.59 2.62
C TYR A 32 -17.16 4.60 3.98
N PHE A 33 -16.08 5.37 4.11
CA PHE A 33 -15.37 5.54 5.37
C PHE A 33 -16.26 6.10 6.48
N PHE A 34 -16.99 7.19 6.22
CA PHE A 34 -17.85 7.82 7.23
C PHE A 34 -18.99 6.90 7.67
N ILE A 35 -19.65 6.22 6.73
CA ILE A 35 -20.74 5.29 7.06
C ILE A 35 -20.26 4.18 7.99
N TRP A 36 -19.08 3.60 7.70
CA TRP A 36 -18.49 2.58 8.56
C TRP A 36 -18.09 3.11 9.92
N GLN A 37 -17.39 4.24 9.98
CA GLN A 37 -16.96 4.86 11.25
C GLN A 37 -18.16 5.17 12.16
N ILE A 38 -19.17 5.81 11.58
CA ILE A 38 -20.42 6.17 12.25
C ILE A 38 -21.20 4.93 12.68
N GLY A 39 -21.23 3.89 11.84
CA GLY A 39 -21.88 2.62 12.14
C GLY A 39 -21.21 1.90 13.31
N MET A 40 -19.90 1.67 13.23
CA MET A 40 -19.17 0.85 14.19
C MET A 40 -19.09 1.48 15.58
N HIS A 41 -18.99 2.81 15.65
CA HIS A 41 -18.66 3.51 16.89
C HIS A 41 -19.79 4.41 17.41
N GLY A 42 -20.89 4.53 16.68
CA GLY A 42 -22.05 5.31 17.09
C GLY A 42 -21.66 6.74 17.46
N PRO A 43 -22.09 7.29 18.61
CA PRO A 43 -21.74 8.66 19.03
C PRO A 43 -20.24 8.92 19.25
N ARG A 44 -19.42 7.87 19.36
CA ARG A 44 -17.97 7.98 19.62
C ARG A 44 -17.12 7.93 18.34
N PHE A 45 -17.74 7.93 17.16
CA PHE A 45 -17.04 7.76 15.88
C PHE A 45 -15.93 8.79 15.63
N ALA A 46 -16.05 9.99 16.19
CA ALA A 46 -15.04 11.02 16.04
C ALA A 46 -14.93 11.91 17.29
N SER A 47 -13.83 12.65 17.39
CA SER A 47 -13.59 13.69 18.38
C SER A 47 -12.90 14.89 17.74
N ARG A 48 -13.21 16.10 18.21
CA ARG A 48 -12.61 17.36 17.71
C ARG A 48 -11.09 17.39 17.93
N LYS A 49 -10.33 17.86 16.94
CA LYS A 49 -8.90 18.18 17.11
C LYS A 49 -8.72 19.50 17.85
N VAL A 50 -9.56 20.49 17.54
CA VAL A 50 -9.52 21.81 18.17
C VAL A 50 -10.77 22.02 19.02
N LYS A 51 -10.62 22.63 20.20
CA LYS A 51 -11.74 22.83 21.14
C LYS A 51 -12.87 23.71 20.56
N SER A 52 -12.55 24.61 19.64
CA SER A 52 -13.50 25.51 18.98
C SER A 52 -14.35 24.83 17.91
N ASP A 53 -13.95 23.64 17.43
CA ASP A 53 -14.75 22.94 16.43
C ASP A 53 -16.06 22.40 17.04
N PRO A 54 -17.16 22.37 16.26
CA PRO A 54 -18.40 21.74 16.67
C PRO A 54 -18.17 20.30 17.15
N ARG A 55 -19.02 19.82 18.05
CA ARG A 55 -18.99 18.39 18.42
C ARG A 55 -19.43 17.57 17.20
N PRO A 56 -18.75 16.45 16.89
CA PRO A 56 -19.20 15.54 15.83
C PRO A 56 -20.63 15.09 16.08
N ASP A 57 -21.47 15.22 15.07
CA ASP A 57 -22.85 14.73 15.09
C ASP A 57 -23.11 13.95 13.80
N ALA A 58 -23.35 12.66 13.95
CA ALA A 58 -23.49 11.75 12.81
C ALA A 58 -24.68 12.12 11.91
N SER A 59 -25.81 12.51 12.49
CA SER A 59 -27.02 12.85 11.74
C SER A 59 -26.82 14.12 10.92
N SER A 60 -26.23 15.14 11.53
CA SER A 60 -25.86 16.40 10.89
C SER A 60 -24.89 16.18 9.73
N TRP A 61 -23.81 15.42 9.94
CA TRP A 61 -22.82 15.15 8.90
C TRP A 61 -23.41 14.38 7.72
N LEU A 62 -24.19 13.33 7.98
CA LEU A 62 -24.85 12.57 6.92
C LEU A 62 -25.84 13.46 6.13
N ALA A 63 -26.59 14.32 6.81
CA ALA A 63 -27.50 15.25 6.15
C ALA A 63 -26.75 16.31 5.33
N ASP A 64 -25.58 16.78 5.77
CA ASP A 64 -24.70 17.64 4.98
C ASP A 64 -24.21 16.92 3.72
N PHE A 65 -23.74 15.68 3.86
CA PHE A 65 -23.27 14.88 2.72
C PHE A 65 -24.37 14.61 1.70
N ASP A 66 -25.60 14.35 2.15
CA ASP A 66 -26.75 14.09 1.27
C ASP A 66 -27.19 15.34 0.51
N ARG A 67 -26.97 16.55 1.05
CA ARG A 67 -27.28 17.83 0.40
C ARG A 67 -26.19 18.32 -0.55
N SER A 68 -24.95 17.87 -0.37
CA SER A 68 -23.81 18.29 -1.17
C SER A 68 -23.59 17.41 -2.41
N ALA A 69 -23.03 18.01 -3.47
CA ALA A 69 -22.68 17.31 -4.70
C ALA A 69 -21.40 17.89 -5.33
N GLY A 70 -20.76 17.10 -6.19
CA GLY A 70 -19.54 17.52 -6.90
C GLY A 70 -18.44 18.02 -5.95
N SER A 71 -17.78 19.12 -6.33
CA SER A 71 -16.69 19.72 -5.56
C SER A 71 -17.10 20.21 -4.17
N GLU A 72 -18.38 20.58 -3.98
CA GLU A 72 -18.87 20.99 -2.67
C GLU A 72 -18.91 19.81 -1.69
N LEU A 73 -19.29 18.63 -2.17
CA LEU A 73 -19.25 17.41 -1.37
C LEU A 73 -17.81 17.07 -0.96
N GLU A 74 -16.87 17.10 -1.91
CA GLU A 74 -15.46 16.83 -1.64
C GLU A 74 -14.89 17.81 -0.60
N ARG A 75 -15.21 19.11 -0.72
CA ARG A 75 -14.81 20.13 0.25
C ARG A 75 -15.33 19.84 1.66
N VAL A 76 -16.61 19.48 1.79
CA VAL A 76 -17.21 19.14 3.08
C VAL A 76 -16.57 17.88 3.66
N LEU A 77 -16.31 16.86 2.84
CA LEU A 77 -15.65 15.63 3.28
C LEU A 77 -14.22 15.88 3.79
N VAL A 78 -13.43 16.67 3.06
CA VAL A 78 -12.08 17.10 3.47
C VAL A 78 -12.14 17.82 4.81
N ASP A 79 -13.04 18.79 4.96
CA ASP A 79 -13.21 19.55 6.22
C ASP A 79 -13.48 18.62 7.42
N ARG A 80 -14.35 17.61 7.24
CA ARG A 80 -14.63 16.61 8.30
C ARG A 80 -13.45 15.69 8.58
N ILE A 81 -12.67 15.31 7.58
CA ILE A 81 -11.49 14.45 7.77
C ILE A 81 -10.39 15.20 8.53
N GLU A 82 -10.22 16.49 8.26
CA GLU A 82 -9.09 17.25 8.77
C GLU A 82 -9.29 17.86 10.14
N ARG A 83 -10.52 18.19 10.51
CA ARG A 83 -10.83 18.79 11.82
C ARG A 83 -11.01 17.78 12.96
N TYR A 84 -11.10 16.49 12.64
CA TYR A 84 -11.51 15.48 13.61
C TYR A 84 -10.56 14.28 13.64
N HIS A 85 -10.40 13.70 14.83
CA HIS A 85 -9.80 12.37 15.02
C HIS A 85 -10.91 11.32 14.98
N PHE A 86 -10.66 10.19 14.35
CA PHE A 86 -11.61 9.09 14.24
C PHE A 86 -11.24 7.98 15.22
N PHE A 87 -12.24 7.43 15.90
CA PHE A 87 -12.01 6.44 16.95
C PHE A 87 -11.44 5.15 16.37
N GLY A 88 -10.43 4.59 17.03
CA GLY A 88 -9.80 3.32 16.62
C GLY A 88 -8.99 3.38 15.31
N LEU A 89 -8.72 4.58 14.78
CA LEU A 89 -7.99 4.77 13.52
C LEU A 89 -6.66 5.50 13.74
N ILE A 90 -5.60 5.03 13.09
CA ILE A 90 -4.34 5.78 13.04
C ILE A 90 -4.45 6.96 12.05
N PRO A 91 -3.79 8.11 12.30
CA PRO A 91 -3.95 9.31 11.48
C PRO A 91 -3.63 9.14 9.99
N ASN A 92 -2.75 8.20 9.64
CA ASN A 92 -2.27 7.96 8.29
C ASN A 92 -3.41 7.75 7.27
N ALA A 93 -4.42 6.95 7.63
CA ALA A 93 -5.54 6.68 6.75
C ALA A 93 -6.37 7.95 6.46
N SER A 94 -6.55 8.82 7.45
CA SER A 94 -7.23 10.11 7.27
C SER A 94 -6.42 11.06 6.39
N VAL A 95 -5.09 11.09 6.53
CA VAL A 95 -4.22 11.89 5.65
C VAL A 95 -4.33 11.40 4.20
N ALA A 96 -4.28 10.09 3.98
CA ALA A 96 -4.39 9.51 2.65
C ALA A 96 -5.72 9.84 1.98
N LEU A 97 -6.82 9.71 2.72
CA LEU A 97 -8.16 10.00 2.21
C LEU A 97 -8.34 11.49 1.91
N SER A 98 -7.79 12.38 2.74
CA SER A 98 -7.82 13.84 2.49
C SER A 98 -7.02 14.22 1.25
N ALA A 99 -5.80 13.70 1.10
CA ALA A 99 -4.96 13.95 -0.07
C ALA A 99 -5.60 13.41 -1.36
N TRP A 100 -6.27 12.26 -1.30
CA TRP A 100 -7.00 11.72 -2.44
C TRP A 100 -8.20 12.60 -2.84
N LEU A 101 -8.99 13.07 -1.88
CA LEU A 101 -10.11 14.00 -2.13
C LEU A 101 -9.66 15.32 -2.76
N ARG A 102 -8.40 15.73 -2.54
CA ARG A 102 -7.81 16.91 -3.18
C ARG A 102 -7.22 16.65 -4.56
N GLY A 103 -7.21 15.40 -5.00
CA GLY A 103 -6.52 14.99 -6.22
C GLY A 103 -4.99 15.05 -6.12
N GLU A 104 -4.43 15.13 -4.91
CA GLU A 104 -2.98 15.18 -4.69
C GLU A 104 -2.36 13.79 -4.87
N TRP A 105 -3.06 12.74 -4.41
CA TRP A 105 -2.58 11.35 -4.49
C TRP A 105 -3.42 10.55 -5.50
N PRO A 106 -2.81 9.98 -6.56
CA PRO A 106 -3.51 9.27 -7.62
C PRO A 106 -3.87 7.84 -7.20
N LEU A 107 -4.76 7.70 -6.21
CA LEU A 107 -5.29 6.40 -5.81
C LEU A 107 -6.36 5.92 -6.78
N LEU A 108 -6.42 4.60 -6.96
CA LEU A 108 -7.37 3.91 -7.83
C LEU A 108 -8.36 3.14 -6.98
N LEU A 109 -9.64 3.47 -7.08
CA LEU A 109 -10.68 2.71 -6.40
C LEU A 109 -10.94 1.39 -7.12
N THR A 110 -11.00 0.28 -6.38
CA THR A 110 -11.30 -1.04 -6.96
C THR A 110 -12.36 -1.79 -6.13
N GLU A 111 -13.20 -2.59 -6.79
CA GLU A 111 -14.16 -3.48 -6.12
C GLU A 111 -13.65 -4.92 -5.96
N ARG A 112 -12.56 -5.24 -6.67
CA ARG A 112 -11.82 -6.50 -6.53
C ARG A 112 -10.47 -6.24 -5.89
N ILE A 113 -9.98 -7.23 -5.16
CA ILE A 113 -8.62 -7.21 -4.64
C ILE A 113 -7.67 -7.45 -5.83
N PRO A 114 -6.77 -6.51 -6.14
CA PRO A 114 -5.77 -6.71 -7.18
C PRO A 114 -4.77 -7.80 -6.77
N THR A 115 -4.23 -8.52 -7.74
CA THR A 115 -3.12 -9.44 -7.53
C THR A 115 -1.84 -8.66 -7.20
N PRO A 116 -0.84 -9.27 -6.53
CA PRO A 116 0.45 -8.63 -6.26
C PRO A 116 1.13 -8.06 -7.52
N GLY A 117 1.05 -8.76 -8.65
CA GLY A 117 1.56 -8.26 -9.94
C GLY A 117 0.82 -7.02 -10.45
N GLU A 118 -0.49 -6.93 -10.27
CA GLU A 118 -1.25 -5.73 -10.62
C GLU A 118 -0.91 -4.55 -9.71
N VAL A 119 -0.69 -4.80 -8.41
CA VAL A 119 -0.21 -3.76 -7.49
C VAL A 119 1.18 -3.27 -7.89
N LEU A 120 2.08 -4.18 -8.28
CA LEU A 120 3.41 -3.84 -8.79
C LEU A 120 3.34 -2.89 -10.00
N GLU A 121 2.47 -3.18 -10.96
CA GLU A 121 2.24 -2.31 -12.13
C GLU A 121 1.74 -0.93 -11.72
N MET A 122 0.77 -0.86 -10.79
CA MET A 122 0.25 0.41 -10.29
C MET A 122 1.35 1.22 -9.58
N GLN A 123 2.14 0.58 -8.72
CA GLN A 123 3.21 1.23 -7.96
C GLN A 123 4.33 1.74 -8.87
N ALA A 124 4.74 0.95 -9.87
CA ALA A 124 5.69 1.39 -10.88
C ALA A 124 5.18 2.62 -11.67
N ALA A 125 3.86 2.71 -11.87
CA ALA A 125 3.19 3.86 -12.49
C ALA A 125 2.91 5.03 -11.51
N GLY A 126 3.37 4.95 -10.25
CA GLY A 126 3.16 5.99 -9.24
C GLY A 126 1.72 6.03 -8.69
N ARG A 127 0.99 4.91 -8.76
CA ARG A 127 -0.41 4.78 -8.30
C ARG A 127 -0.53 3.70 -7.22
N ARG A 128 -1.64 3.70 -6.51
CA ARG A 128 -1.99 2.64 -5.53
C ARG A 128 -3.48 2.32 -5.58
N PRO A 129 -3.86 1.05 -5.38
CA PRO A 129 -5.27 0.70 -5.23
C PRO A 129 -5.78 1.05 -3.83
N VAL A 130 -7.07 1.33 -3.76
CA VAL A 130 -7.87 1.30 -2.53
C VAL A 130 -9.09 0.45 -2.80
N THR A 131 -9.21 -0.67 -2.08
CA THR A 131 -10.26 -1.66 -2.35
C THR A 131 -11.47 -1.41 -1.47
N VAL A 132 -12.65 -1.36 -2.09
CA VAL A 132 -13.94 -1.33 -1.39
C VAL A 132 -14.69 -2.64 -1.63
N VAL A 133 -15.15 -3.25 -0.54
CA VAL A 133 -16.12 -4.35 -0.60
C VAL A 133 -17.49 -3.76 -0.33
N ALA A 134 -18.25 -3.53 -1.40
CA ALA A 134 -19.54 -2.82 -1.34
C ALA A 134 -20.74 -3.73 -1.03
N ASP A 135 -20.65 -5.02 -1.34
CA ASP A 135 -21.80 -5.92 -1.29
C ASP A 135 -22.19 -6.27 0.15
N TYR A 136 -23.44 -6.00 0.54
CA TYR A 136 -23.99 -6.43 1.82
C TYR A 136 -24.61 -7.84 1.68
N PRO A 137 -24.38 -8.79 2.62
CA PRO A 137 -23.59 -8.67 3.84
C PRO A 137 -22.10 -9.08 3.66
N ARG A 138 -21.61 -9.28 2.43
CA ARG A 138 -20.22 -9.70 2.15
C ARG A 138 -19.19 -8.77 2.78
N LEU A 139 -19.44 -7.47 2.83
CA LEU A 139 -18.61 -6.43 3.44
C LEU A 139 -18.34 -6.65 4.94
N LEU A 140 -19.19 -7.41 5.63
CA LEU A 140 -19.02 -7.77 7.05
C LEU A 140 -18.12 -8.97 7.28
N ARG A 141 -17.82 -9.75 6.23
CA ARG A 141 -17.02 -10.98 6.32
C ARG A 141 -15.54 -10.69 6.13
N PRO A 142 -14.64 -11.55 6.65
CA PRO A 142 -13.20 -11.41 6.45
C PRO A 142 -12.80 -11.20 4.99
N VAL A 143 -11.74 -10.39 4.81
CA VAL A 143 -11.12 -10.09 3.52
C VAL A 143 -9.63 -10.33 3.69
N LEU A 144 -9.14 -11.44 3.13
CA LEU A 144 -7.80 -11.96 3.40
C LEU A 144 -7.55 -12.07 4.92
N LYS A 145 -6.48 -11.43 5.42
CA LYS A 145 -6.10 -11.42 6.85
C LYS A 145 -6.82 -10.31 7.66
N LYS A 146 -7.78 -9.60 7.06
CA LYS A 146 -8.53 -8.50 7.72
C LYS A 146 -9.94 -8.94 8.11
N PRO A 147 -10.47 -8.45 9.24
CA PRO A 147 -11.74 -8.93 9.79
C PRO A 147 -12.97 -8.60 8.92
N ASN A 148 -12.93 -7.52 8.13
CA ASN A 148 -14.02 -7.10 7.26
C ASN A 148 -13.54 -6.17 6.14
N GLY A 149 -14.45 -5.75 5.26
CA GLY A 149 -14.16 -4.85 4.14
C GLY A 149 -13.66 -3.47 4.56
N PHE A 150 -14.10 -2.93 5.71
CA PHE A 150 -13.61 -1.65 6.19
C PHE A 150 -12.17 -1.72 6.72
N ALA A 151 -11.83 -2.77 7.46
CA ALA A 151 -10.46 -2.97 7.92
C ALA A 151 -9.47 -3.20 6.77
N PHE A 152 -9.94 -3.80 5.67
CA PHE A 152 -9.15 -3.92 4.43
C PHE A 152 -9.00 -2.57 3.71
N PHE A 153 -10.09 -1.82 3.56
CA PHE A 153 -10.06 -0.46 3.00
C PHE A 153 -9.10 0.47 3.77
N VAL A 154 -9.16 0.46 5.11
CA VAL A 154 -8.25 1.26 5.95
C VAL A 154 -6.80 0.84 5.75
N HIS A 155 -6.54 -0.46 5.65
CA HIS A 155 -5.20 -0.99 5.38
C HIS A 155 -4.64 -0.48 4.04
N ASP A 156 -5.44 -0.44 2.99
CA ASP A 156 -5.01 0.11 1.70
C ASP A 156 -4.69 1.62 1.81
N LEU A 157 -5.45 2.38 2.61
CA LEU A 157 -5.16 3.80 2.88
C LEU A 157 -3.86 4.00 3.67
N GLU A 158 -3.56 3.12 4.64
CA GLU A 158 -2.28 3.16 5.37
C GLU A 158 -1.09 2.91 4.43
N HIS A 159 -1.28 2.01 3.47
CA HIS A 159 -0.33 1.74 2.41
C HIS A 159 -0.16 2.94 1.47
N ALA A 160 -1.26 3.54 1.02
CA ALA A 160 -1.23 4.78 0.26
C ALA A 160 -0.41 5.86 1.00
N PHE A 161 -0.64 6.06 2.30
CA PHE A 161 0.17 6.98 3.10
C PHE A 161 1.67 6.66 3.05
N LYS A 162 2.08 5.42 3.33
CA LYS A 162 3.49 5.02 3.27
C LYS A 162 4.12 5.25 1.89
N PHE A 163 3.33 5.15 0.84
CA PHE A 163 3.81 5.31 -0.54
C PHE A 163 3.92 6.77 -1.00
N PHE A 164 3.04 7.67 -0.53
CA PHE A 164 2.95 9.05 -1.05
C PHE A 164 3.39 10.15 -0.07
N HIS A 165 3.40 9.92 1.24
CA HIS A 165 3.54 11.01 2.22
C HIS A 165 4.89 11.77 2.15
N ASP A 166 5.97 11.09 1.74
CA ASP A 166 7.28 11.69 1.52
C ASP A 166 7.62 11.62 0.02
N PRO A 167 7.68 12.77 -0.69
CA PRO A 167 7.97 12.81 -2.12
C PRO A 167 9.30 12.17 -2.53
N ASN A 168 10.34 12.26 -1.70
CA ASN A 168 11.65 11.68 -2.00
C ASN A 168 11.60 10.16 -1.88
N VAL A 169 10.97 9.66 -0.81
CA VAL A 169 10.78 8.22 -0.63
C VAL A 169 9.81 7.67 -1.68
N HIS A 170 8.80 8.43 -2.09
CA HIS A 170 7.86 8.08 -3.15
C HIS A 170 8.56 7.85 -4.50
N ASP A 171 9.40 8.79 -4.96
CA ASP A 171 10.10 8.61 -6.25
C ASP A 171 11.05 7.41 -6.23
N GLY A 172 11.78 7.22 -5.13
CA GLY A 172 12.63 6.05 -4.92
C GLY A 172 11.84 4.74 -4.97
N GLN A 173 10.71 4.66 -4.25
CA GLN A 173 9.84 3.49 -4.28
C GLN A 173 9.29 3.21 -5.68
N ARG A 174 8.77 4.23 -6.38
CA ARG A 174 8.22 4.10 -7.73
C ARG A 174 9.27 3.54 -8.70
N LYS A 175 10.48 4.08 -8.68
CA LYS A 175 11.59 3.58 -9.52
C LYS A 175 11.99 2.16 -9.15
N PHE A 176 12.14 1.86 -7.86
CA PHE A 176 12.44 0.50 -7.40
C PHE A 176 11.38 -0.53 -7.84
N PHE A 177 10.09 -0.20 -7.73
CA PHE A 177 9.03 -1.08 -8.23
C PHE A 177 9.05 -1.20 -9.76
N GLY A 178 9.44 -0.15 -10.48
CA GLY A 178 9.70 -0.20 -11.92
C GLY A 178 10.80 -1.21 -12.29
N LEU A 179 11.89 -1.21 -11.52
CA LEU A 179 12.99 -2.17 -11.66
C LEU A 179 12.56 -3.61 -11.37
N LEU A 180 11.83 -3.83 -10.28
CA LEU A 180 11.28 -5.16 -9.94
C LEU A 180 10.30 -5.67 -11.01
N ARG A 181 9.44 -4.79 -11.54
CA ARG A 181 8.54 -5.13 -12.64
C ARG A 181 9.33 -5.64 -13.83
N GLU A 182 10.39 -4.94 -14.23
CA GLU A 182 11.21 -5.33 -15.36
C GLU A 182 11.95 -6.66 -15.11
N THR A 183 12.47 -6.84 -13.90
CA THR A 183 13.05 -8.11 -13.44
C THR A 183 12.08 -9.28 -13.58
N VAL A 184 10.80 -9.10 -13.23
CA VAL A 184 9.75 -10.12 -13.38
C VAL A 184 9.47 -10.38 -14.86
N ARG A 185 9.36 -9.34 -15.70
CA ARG A 185 9.09 -9.46 -17.14
C ARG A 185 10.20 -10.21 -17.89
N GLN A 186 11.45 -10.00 -17.50
CA GLN A 186 12.61 -10.71 -18.05
C GLN A 186 12.73 -12.15 -17.55
N GLY A 187 11.88 -12.58 -16.61
CA GLY A 187 11.91 -13.94 -16.07
C GLY A 187 13.11 -14.24 -15.17
N LEU A 188 13.85 -13.22 -14.72
CA LEU A 188 15.09 -13.40 -13.95
C LEU A 188 14.86 -14.09 -12.60
N LEU A 189 13.67 -13.94 -12.02
CA LEU A 189 13.27 -14.61 -10.78
C LEU A 189 12.56 -15.96 -11.01
N GLY A 190 12.40 -16.39 -12.27
CA GLY A 190 11.73 -17.63 -12.66
C GLY A 190 12.17 -18.87 -11.86
N PRO A 191 13.48 -19.11 -11.67
CA PRO A 191 13.96 -20.24 -10.88
C PRO A 191 13.44 -20.24 -9.42
N TYR A 192 13.27 -19.05 -8.82
CA TYR A 192 12.89 -18.88 -7.42
C TYR A 192 11.38 -18.90 -7.21
N LEU A 193 10.60 -18.43 -8.19
CA LEU A 193 9.14 -18.38 -8.11
C LEU A 193 8.47 -19.76 -8.02
N GLY A 194 9.19 -20.85 -8.31
CA GLY A 194 8.72 -22.22 -8.06
C GLY A 194 8.66 -22.61 -6.58
N ASP A 195 9.45 -21.95 -5.71
CA ASP A 195 9.41 -22.18 -4.27
C ASP A 195 8.21 -21.40 -3.66
N PRO A 196 7.28 -22.07 -2.96
CA PRO A 196 6.05 -21.44 -2.48
C PRO A 196 6.31 -20.39 -1.39
N VAL A 197 7.35 -20.57 -0.58
CA VAL A 197 7.69 -19.63 0.51
C VAL A 197 8.33 -18.37 -0.06
N PHE A 198 9.22 -18.51 -1.05
CA PHE A 198 9.77 -17.39 -1.80
C PHE A 198 8.66 -16.63 -2.50
N ARG A 199 7.75 -17.34 -3.19
CA ARG A 199 6.62 -16.73 -3.90
C ARG A 199 5.75 -15.89 -2.96
N GLU A 200 5.34 -16.44 -1.81
CA GLU A 200 4.52 -15.70 -0.83
C GLU A 200 5.22 -14.43 -0.34
N LYS A 201 6.51 -14.52 -0.02
CA LYS A 201 7.26 -13.35 0.47
C LYS A 201 7.55 -12.34 -0.64
N PHE A 202 7.78 -12.79 -1.87
CA PHE A 202 7.92 -11.92 -3.03
C PHE A 202 6.60 -11.20 -3.35
N ASP A 203 5.47 -11.89 -3.28
CA ASP A 203 4.14 -11.29 -3.40
C ASP A 203 3.94 -10.19 -2.35
N TYR A 204 4.33 -10.43 -1.10
CA TYR A 204 4.30 -9.42 -0.04
C TYR A 204 5.20 -8.20 -0.35
N LEU A 205 6.41 -8.43 -0.85
CA LEU A 205 7.33 -7.36 -1.25
C LEU A 205 6.71 -6.45 -2.31
N ILE A 206 6.02 -7.01 -3.31
CA ILE A 206 5.49 -6.24 -4.43
C ILE A 206 4.10 -5.64 -4.20
N SER A 207 3.37 -6.09 -3.16
CA SER A 207 2.03 -5.57 -2.84
C SER A 207 1.96 -4.65 -1.62
N ASP A 208 2.64 -5.01 -0.53
CA ASP A 208 2.41 -4.45 0.80
C ASP A 208 3.69 -3.85 1.43
N MET A 209 4.85 -3.94 0.77
CA MET A 209 6.11 -3.43 1.30
C MET A 209 6.42 -2.02 0.81
N ASN A 210 5.71 -1.04 1.34
CA ASN A 210 5.94 0.37 1.00
C ASN A 210 6.71 1.04 2.13
N THR A 211 8.00 1.18 1.88
CA THR A 211 9.05 1.56 2.83
C THR A 211 10.26 2.05 2.04
N HIS A 212 11.36 2.37 2.71
CA HIS A 212 12.60 2.76 2.06
C HIS A 212 13.14 1.66 1.14
N VAL A 213 13.69 2.07 0.00
CA VAL A 213 14.24 1.19 -1.05
C VAL A 213 15.24 0.18 -0.49
N ILE A 214 16.14 0.63 0.40
CA ILE A 214 17.15 -0.24 1.01
C ILE A 214 16.52 -1.34 1.86
N HIS A 215 15.43 -1.05 2.56
CA HIS A 215 14.72 -2.07 3.33
C HIS A 215 14.10 -3.12 2.40
N SER A 216 13.46 -2.69 1.31
CA SER A 216 12.87 -3.59 0.31
C SER A 216 13.92 -4.46 -0.39
N LEU A 217 15.09 -3.89 -0.71
CA LEU A 217 16.19 -4.63 -1.34
C LEU A 217 16.85 -5.63 -0.38
N ARG A 218 17.04 -5.25 0.90
CA ARG A 218 17.49 -6.19 1.95
C ARG A 218 16.51 -7.33 2.14
N PHE A 219 15.22 -7.03 2.13
CA PHE A 219 14.18 -8.04 2.22
C PHE A 219 14.24 -9.00 1.04
N LEU A 220 14.37 -8.49 -0.20
CA LEU A 220 14.58 -9.32 -1.40
C LEU A 220 15.81 -10.24 -1.25
N GLY A 221 16.94 -9.70 -0.82
CA GLY A 221 18.16 -10.47 -0.57
C GLY A 221 17.95 -11.57 0.47
N ALA A 222 17.29 -11.25 1.59
CA ALA A 222 17.00 -12.21 2.64
C ALA A 222 16.12 -13.38 2.15
N ILE A 223 15.07 -13.10 1.36
CA ILE A 223 14.17 -14.14 0.87
C ILE A 223 14.83 -15.01 -0.22
N LEU A 224 15.77 -14.45 -0.99
CA LEU A 224 16.61 -15.20 -1.93
C LEU A 224 17.54 -16.16 -1.18
N ILE A 225 18.27 -15.67 -0.17
CA ILE A 225 19.16 -16.50 0.67
C ILE A 225 18.37 -17.66 1.29
N GLU A 226 17.21 -17.36 1.88
CA GLU A 226 16.36 -18.36 2.50
C GLU A 226 15.84 -19.41 1.51
N CYS A 227 15.50 -19.00 0.28
CA CYS A 227 15.12 -19.92 -0.80
C CYS A 227 16.28 -20.84 -1.18
N ILE A 228 17.50 -20.32 -1.29
CA ILE A 228 18.67 -21.11 -1.68
C ILE A 228 19.04 -22.08 -0.55
N LEU A 229 19.04 -21.65 0.72
CA LEU A 229 19.25 -22.53 1.88
C LEU A 229 18.27 -23.72 1.87
N ARG A 230 16.99 -23.48 1.57
CA ARG A 230 16.00 -24.57 1.45
C ARG A 230 16.34 -25.55 0.33
N ARG A 231 16.80 -25.07 -0.83
CA ARG A 231 17.24 -25.93 -1.94
C ARG A 231 18.45 -26.78 -1.56
N GLU A 232 19.33 -26.26 -0.72
CA GLU A 232 20.47 -26.99 -0.15
C GLU A 232 20.08 -27.93 1.01
N GLY A 233 18.82 -27.93 1.45
CA GLY A 233 18.38 -28.71 2.61
C GLY A 233 18.87 -28.16 3.96
N LYS A 234 19.24 -26.89 4.03
CA LYS A 234 19.78 -26.21 5.21
C LYS A 234 18.72 -25.44 6.00
N ALA A 235 18.98 -25.24 7.28
CA ALA A 235 18.19 -24.40 8.16
C ALA A 235 18.46 -22.90 7.90
N PRO A 236 17.51 -21.99 8.25
CA PRO A 236 17.61 -20.56 7.93
C PRO A 236 18.78 -19.79 8.57
N HIS A 237 19.44 -20.36 9.57
CA HIS A 237 20.57 -19.73 10.29
C HIS A 237 21.93 -20.25 9.80
N GLU A 238 21.93 -21.22 8.88
CA GLU A 238 23.16 -21.75 8.28
C GLU A 238 23.66 -20.83 7.16
N THR A 239 24.93 -21.01 6.79
CA THR A 239 25.54 -20.27 5.68
C THR A 239 25.32 -20.99 4.35
N LEU A 240 25.22 -20.21 3.27
CA LEU A 240 25.22 -20.75 1.90
C LEU A 240 26.53 -21.51 1.63
N SER A 241 26.47 -22.54 0.79
CA SER A 241 27.71 -23.10 0.24
C SER A 241 28.41 -22.07 -0.66
N SER A 242 29.69 -22.27 -0.97
CA SER A 242 30.40 -21.40 -1.91
C SER A 242 29.67 -21.32 -3.27
N ALA A 243 29.21 -22.46 -3.79
CA ALA A 243 28.51 -22.51 -5.08
C ALA A 243 27.17 -21.75 -5.04
N ALA A 244 26.42 -21.85 -3.95
CA ALA A 244 25.19 -21.09 -3.74
C ALA A 244 25.44 -19.59 -3.54
N GLY A 245 26.54 -19.22 -2.87
CA GLY A 245 27.00 -17.85 -2.76
C GLY A 245 27.33 -17.25 -4.13
N ASP A 246 28.06 -17.99 -4.96
CA ASP A 246 28.40 -17.60 -6.33
C ASP A 246 27.15 -17.47 -7.22
N GLU A 247 26.16 -18.37 -7.08
CA GLU A 247 24.86 -18.27 -7.77
C GLU A 247 24.14 -16.96 -7.41
N LEU A 248 24.03 -16.65 -6.11
CA LEU A 248 23.35 -15.46 -5.63
C LEU A 248 24.08 -14.18 -6.07
N ALA A 249 25.41 -14.15 -5.95
CA ALA A 249 26.21 -13.02 -6.42
C ALA A 249 26.02 -12.82 -7.93
N GLY A 250 26.03 -13.91 -8.72
CA GLY A 250 25.76 -13.86 -10.15
C GLY A 250 24.39 -13.26 -10.49
N LEU A 251 23.33 -13.66 -9.78
CA LEU A 251 22.00 -13.05 -9.94
C LEU A 251 22.02 -11.55 -9.61
N LEU A 252 22.62 -11.16 -8.48
CA LEU A 252 22.66 -9.75 -8.07
C LEU A 252 23.45 -8.86 -9.05
N GLN A 253 24.50 -9.40 -9.67
CA GLN A 253 25.22 -8.72 -10.75
C GLN A 253 24.34 -8.57 -12.00
N ILE A 254 23.63 -9.62 -12.40
CA ILE A 254 22.69 -9.55 -13.53
C ILE A 254 21.62 -8.48 -13.27
N LEU A 255 21.02 -8.49 -12.08
CA LEU A 255 20.02 -7.48 -11.69
C LEU A 255 20.61 -6.08 -11.72
N SER A 256 21.77 -5.86 -11.12
CA SER A 256 22.43 -4.55 -11.09
C SER A 256 22.71 -4.01 -12.50
N ARG A 257 23.15 -4.87 -13.43
CA ARG A 257 23.39 -4.49 -14.83
C ARG A 257 22.11 -4.22 -15.59
N CYS A 258 21.08 -5.05 -15.43
CA CYS A 258 19.76 -4.80 -16.01
C CYS A 258 19.15 -3.50 -15.49
N TRP A 259 19.42 -3.13 -14.25
CA TRP A 259 18.98 -1.87 -13.64
C TRP A 259 19.91 -0.69 -13.94
N MET A 260 20.95 -0.90 -14.77
CA MET A 260 21.92 0.10 -15.18
C MET A 260 22.67 0.76 -14.00
N PHE A 261 22.91 0.00 -12.93
CA PHE A 261 23.69 0.48 -11.80
C PHE A 261 25.16 0.66 -12.20
N SER A 262 25.82 1.66 -11.60
CA SER A 262 27.26 1.82 -11.74
C SER A 262 28.02 0.67 -11.08
N PRO A 263 29.28 0.39 -11.46
CA PRO A 263 30.08 -0.65 -10.81
C PRO A 263 30.17 -0.49 -9.28
N ALA A 264 30.25 0.76 -8.78
CA ALA A 264 30.26 1.03 -7.35
C ALA A 264 28.93 0.68 -6.65
N ALA A 265 27.81 0.86 -7.34
CA ALA A 265 26.50 0.46 -6.82
C ALA A 265 26.29 -1.06 -6.92
N GLU A 266 26.78 -1.73 -7.97
CA GLU A 266 26.82 -3.20 -8.07
C GLU A 266 27.60 -3.81 -6.90
N GLU A 267 28.79 -3.29 -6.59
CA GLU A 267 29.56 -3.71 -5.41
C GLU A 267 28.81 -3.49 -4.09
N ALA A 268 28.12 -2.35 -3.96
CA ALA A 268 27.30 -2.06 -2.78
C ALA A 268 26.12 -3.04 -2.63
N VAL A 269 25.50 -3.46 -3.75
CA VAL A 269 24.46 -4.50 -3.76
C VAL A 269 25.03 -5.84 -3.31
N LEU A 270 26.22 -6.23 -3.77
CA LEU A 270 26.87 -7.47 -3.35
C LEU A 270 27.22 -7.46 -1.86
N ARG A 271 27.60 -6.31 -1.29
CA ARG A 271 27.83 -6.19 0.17
C ARG A 271 26.57 -6.38 1.02
N LEU A 272 25.36 -6.30 0.44
CA LEU A 272 24.11 -6.58 1.18
C LEU A 272 24.05 -8.01 1.71
N ILE A 273 24.64 -8.97 0.98
CA ILE A 273 24.56 -10.39 1.32
C ILE A 273 25.72 -10.86 2.19
N ASP A 274 26.88 -10.19 2.11
CA ASP A 274 28.09 -10.58 2.84
C ASP A 274 28.23 -9.89 4.21
N GLY A 275 27.25 -9.08 4.62
CA GLY A 275 27.22 -8.40 5.92
C GLY A 275 28.11 -7.15 6.01
N GLY A 276 28.82 -6.78 4.94
CA GLY A 276 29.68 -5.60 4.86
C GLY A 276 28.97 -4.29 4.51
N PHE A 277 27.62 -4.26 4.53
CA PHE A 277 26.83 -3.14 4.06
C PHE A 277 26.71 -2.01 5.09
N GLY A 278 27.06 -0.78 4.68
CA GLY A 278 26.96 0.44 5.51
C GLY A 278 26.09 1.55 4.91
N GLU A 279 26.10 2.72 5.56
CA GLU A 279 25.35 3.91 5.10
C GLU A 279 25.85 4.44 3.74
N ALA A 280 27.15 4.36 3.48
CA ALA A 280 27.71 4.77 2.19
C ALA A 280 27.20 3.90 1.03
N ASP A 281 27.03 2.59 1.28
CA ASP A 281 26.46 1.65 0.31
C ASP A 281 24.99 1.94 0.06
N ALA A 282 24.22 2.20 1.13
CA ALA A 282 22.83 2.62 1.03
C ALA A 282 22.68 3.86 0.13
N ALA A 283 23.48 4.89 0.36
CA ALA A 283 23.45 6.11 -0.44
C ALA A 283 23.84 5.88 -1.91
N LEU A 284 24.76 4.95 -2.19
CA LEU A 284 25.11 4.56 -3.57
C LEU A 284 23.95 3.90 -4.29
N ILE A 285 23.29 2.93 -3.65
CA ILE A 285 22.15 2.21 -4.23
C ILE A 285 20.95 3.14 -4.42
N GLU A 286 20.61 3.97 -3.42
CA GLU A 286 19.48 4.90 -3.53
C GLU A 286 19.68 5.88 -4.70
N ARG A 287 20.90 6.43 -4.86
CA ARG A 287 21.22 7.26 -6.02
C ARG A 287 21.10 6.49 -7.34
N ALA A 288 21.59 5.24 -7.38
CA ALA A 288 21.50 4.41 -8.58
C ALA A 288 20.05 4.12 -8.96
N VAL A 289 19.19 3.78 -7.99
CA VAL A 289 17.74 3.61 -8.21
C VAL A 289 17.10 4.88 -8.72
N LEU A 290 17.46 6.04 -8.18
CA LEU A 290 16.94 7.33 -8.64
C LEU A 290 17.44 7.72 -10.05
N GLN A 291 18.56 7.17 -10.52
CA GLN A 291 19.13 7.45 -11.84
C GLN A 291 18.74 6.42 -12.90
N ALA A 292 18.23 5.25 -12.49
CA ALA A 292 17.73 4.25 -13.41
C ALA A 292 16.57 4.81 -14.24
N SER A 293 16.66 4.63 -15.56
CA SER A 293 15.72 5.14 -16.57
C SER A 293 14.60 4.16 -16.82
#